data_AF-A0A1Q5TCL7-F1
#
_entry.id   AF-A0A1Q5TCL7-F1
#
_cell.length_a   1.000
_cell.length_b   1.000
_cell.length_c   1.000
_cell.angle_alpha   90.00
_cell.angle_beta   90.00
_cell.angle_gamma   90.00
#
_symmetry.space_group_name_H-M   'P 1'
#
loop_
_entity.id
_entity.type
_entity.pdbx_description
1 polymer ?
#
loop_
_entity_poly.entity_id
_entity_poly.type
_entity_poly.pdbx_seq_one_letter_code
_entity_poly.pdbx_strand_id
1 'polypeptide(L)'
;MAIYMMVAAAVTFSYIPVNTSTLELETDQVGWPGPVVLVAIIGYVACFSSGVATIAWIGTELIPLEVRALGTMLNTVTCWSTNIIIASTFLSMMKNWTPSGAFGFYTGMCFVGWLFVIFFYPECKGMPLEAVREVISHGFGVGYSKKWQK
;
A
#
# COMPACT_ATOMS: atom_id res chain seq x y z
N MET A 1 -0.95 2.83 -10.59
CA MET A 1 -2.41 2.60 -10.73
C MET A 1 -3.14 2.79 -9.41
N ALA A 2 -2.80 2.06 -8.34
CA ALA A 2 -3.44 2.19 -7.02
C ALA A 2 -3.41 3.63 -6.44
N ILE A 3 -2.27 4.32 -6.52
CA ILE A 3 -2.14 5.72 -6.02
C ILE A 3 -3.11 6.67 -6.75
N TYR A 4 -3.29 6.52 -8.06
CA TYR A 4 -4.22 7.35 -8.83
C TYR A 4 -5.68 7.14 -8.42
N MET A 5 -6.06 5.92 -8.07
CA MET A 5 -7.40 5.61 -7.58
C MET A 5 -7.66 6.22 -6.18
N MET A 6 -6.64 6.22 -5.32
CA MET A 6 -6.70 6.90 -4.02
C MET A 6 -6.79 8.43 -4.15
N VAL A 7 -6.05 9.03 -5.09
CA VAL A 7 -6.16 10.46 -5.42
C VAL A 7 -7.56 10.79 -5.95
N ALA A 8 -8.09 9.97 -6.87
CA ALA A 8 -9.44 10.16 -7.41
C ALA A 8 -10.50 10.09 -6.31
N ALA A 9 -10.38 9.15 -5.37
CA ALA A 9 -11.25 9.09 -4.20
C ALA A 9 -11.13 10.36 -3.34
N ALA A 10 -9.91 10.82 -3.02
CA ALA A 10 -9.68 12.02 -2.21
C ALA A 10 -10.31 13.27 -2.85
N VAL A 11 -10.08 13.49 -4.15
CA VAL A 11 -10.65 14.63 -4.89
C VAL A 11 -12.18 14.54 -4.94
N THR A 12 -12.73 13.34 -5.18
CA THR A 12 -14.19 13.17 -5.27
C THR A 12 -14.87 13.38 -3.91
N PHE A 13 -14.22 13.01 -2.81
CA PHE A 13 -14.71 13.28 -1.45
C PHE A 13 -14.82 14.77 -1.12
N SER A 14 -14.04 15.65 -1.76
CA SER A 14 -14.19 17.10 -1.57
C SER A 14 -15.49 17.67 -2.14
N TYR A 15 -16.15 16.95 -3.06
CA TYR A 15 -17.43 17.33 -3.65
C TYR A 15 -18.64 16.71 -2.92
N ILE A 16 -18.40 15.85 -1.91
CA ILE A 16 -19.48 15.23 -1.12
C ILE A 16 -19.65 16.05 0.17
N PRO A 17 -20.83 16.63 0.44
CA PRO A 17 -21.12 17.27 1.71
C PRO A 17 -21.29 16.19 2.79
N VAL A 18 -20.18 15.84 3.44
CA VAL A 18 -20.14 14.90 4.58
C VAL A 18 -20.09 15.72 5.86
N ASN A 19 -21.02 15.48 6.78
CA ASN A 19 -20.95 16.08 8.10
C ASN A 19 -19.79 15.45 8.88
N THR A 20 -18.79 16.24 9.24
CA THR A 20 -17.56 15.78 9.91
C THR A 20 -17.78 15.24 11.32
N SER A 21 -18.93 15.54 11.96
CA SER A 21 -19.23 15.09 13.34
C SER A 21 -19.91 13.72 13.40
N THR A 22 -20.80 13.41 12.45
CA THR A 22 -21.51 12.12 12.37
C THR A 22 -21.00 11.20 11.27
N LEU A 23 -20.17 11.69 10.34
CA LEU A 23 -19.78 11.01 9.09
C LEU A 23 -20.98 10.61 8.21
N GLU A 24 -22.13 11.24 8.43
CA GLU A 24 -23.33 11.01 7.66
C GLU A 24 -23.41 11.99 6.48
N LEU A 25 -24.10 11.55 5.44
CA LEU A 25 -24.38 12.36 4.26
C LEU A 25 -25.46 13.38 4.63
N GLU A 26 -25.20 14.67 4.41
CA GLU A 26 -26.19 15.72 4.69
C GLU A 26 -27.36 15.73 3.70
N THR A 27 -27.26 14.94 2.63
CA THR A 27 -28.25 14.86 1.54
C THR A 27 -28.44 13.42 1.11
N ASP A 28 -29.70 13.03 0.90
CA ASP A 28 -30.13 11.72 0.39
C ASP A 28 -29.79 11.53 -1.10
N GLN A 29 -29.33 12.59 -1.78
CA GLN A 29 -28.89 12.59 -3.16
C GLN A 29 -27.37 12.80 -3.22
N VAL A 30 -26.60 11.73 -3.02
CA VAL A 30 -25.20 11.72 -3.42
C VAL A 30 -25.19 11.56 -4.94
N GLY A 31 -25.01 12.66 -5.66
CA GLY A 31 -25.05 12.67 -7.13
C GLY A 31 -23.91 11.85 -7.76
N TRP A 32 -23.37 12.33 -8.88
CA TRP A 32 -22.22 11.70 -9.55
C TRP A 32 -20.98 11.35 -8.67
N PRO A 33 -20.67 12.02 -7.53
CA PRO A 33 -19.49 11.70 -6.73
C PRO A 33 -19.54 10.33 -6.04
N GLY A 34 -20.74 9.84 -5.67
CA GLY A 34 -20.89 8.60 -4.90
C GLY A 34 -20.39 7.36 -5.66
N PRO A 35 -20.91 7.09 -6.87
CA PRO A 35 -20.44 5.97 -7.69
C PRO A 35 -18.94 6.05 -8.02
N VAL A 36 -18.40 7.26 -8.22
CA VAL A 36 -16.99 7.48 -8.56
C VAL A 36 -16.07 7.10 -7.40
N VAL A 37 -16.41 7.50 -6.16
CA VAL A 37 -15.66 7.07 -4.96
C VAL A 37 -15.69 5.55 -4.82
N LEU A 38 -16.86 4.93 -5.02
CA LEU A 38 -17.03 3.49 -4.87
C LEU A 38 -16.17 2.71 -5.89
N VAL A 39 -16.20 3.12 -7.16
CA VAL A 39 -15.35 2.54 -8.21
C VAL A 39 -13.86 2.76 -7.91
N ALA A 40 -13.49 3.94 -7.41
CA ALA A 40 -12.10 4.25 -7.05
C ALA A 40 -11.59 3.38 -5.90
N ILE A 41 -12.38 3.16 -4.84
CA ILE A 41 -12.02 2.30 -3.72
C ILE A 41 -11.92 0.83 -4.17
N ILE A 42 -12.89 0.34 -4.94
CA ILE A 42 -12.86 -1.04 -5.47
C ILE A 42 -11.62 -1.24 -6.36
N GLY A 43 -11.36 -0.30 -7.26
CA GLY A 43 -10.17 -0.33 -8.11
C GLY A 43 -8.88 -0.36 -7.28
N TYR A 44 -8.79 0.47 -6.25
CA TYR A 44 -7.65 0.49 -5.34
C TYR A 44 -7.43 -0.88 -4.69
N VAL A 45 -8.49 -1.50 -4.16
CA VAL A 45 -8.42 -2.83 -3.52
C VAL A 45 -8.00 -3.90 -4.53
N ALA A 46 -8.52 -3.87 -5.77
CA ALA A 46 -8.15 -4.80 -6.82
C ALA A 46 -6.65 -4.68 -7.21
N CYS A 47 -6.13 -3.45 -7.32
CA CYS A 47 -4.70 -3.22 -7.59
C CYS A 47 -3.82 -3.64 -6.40
N PHE A 48 -4.26 -3.36 -5.17
CA PHE A 48 -3.53 -3.76 -3.96
C PHE A 48 -3.42 -5.28 -3.85
N SER A 49 -4.54 -5.99 -4.05
CA SER A 49 -4.63 -7.45 -3.96
C SER A 49 -3.78 -8.15 -5.01
N SER A 50 -3.80 -7.66 -6.26
CA SER A 50 -3.08 -8.30 -7.37
C SER A 50 -1.56 -8.10 -7.32
N GLY A 51 -1.07 -6.97 -6.80
CA GLY A 51 0.35 -6.63 -6.82
C GLY A 51 1.00 -6.54 -5.45
N VAL A 52 0.62 -5.53 -4.66
CA VAL A 52 1.36 -5.18 -3.43
C VAL A 52 1.26 -6.29 -2.39
N ALA A 53 0.05 -6.83 -2.19
CA ALA A 53 -0.18 -7.89 -1.22
C ALA A 53 0.59 -9.17 -1.58
N THR A 54 0.50 -9.63 -2.83
CA THR A 54 1.15 -10.85 -3.30
C THR A 54 2.68 -10.76 -3.20
N ILE A 55 3.25 -9.64 -3.65
CA ILE A 55 4.71 -9.41 -3.61
C ILE A 55 5.23 -9.34 -2.17
N ALA A 56 4.49 -8.72 -1.25
CA ALA A 56 4.90 -8.63 0.15
C ALA A 56 5.04 -10.01 0.81
N TRP A 57 4.12 -10.94 0.51
CA TRP A 57 4.17 -12.30 1.06
C TRP A 57 5.23 -13.17 0.38
N ILE A 58 5.34 -13.09 -0.95
CA ILE A 58 6.38 -13.80 -1.73
C ILE A 58 7.78 -13.29 -1.36
N GLY A 59 7.92 -12.02 -0.96
CA GLY A 59 9.20 -11.44 -0.54
C GLY A 59 9.88 -12.18 0.61
N THR A 60 9.13 -12.96 1.40
CA THR A 60 9.72 -13.83 2.44
C THR A 60 10.59 -14.96 1.87
N GLU A 61 10.44 -15.30 0.59
CA GLU A 61 11.28 -16.27 -0.11
C GLU A 61 12.70 -15.77 -0.33
N LEU A 62 12.89 -14.44 -0.39
CA LEU A 62 14.21 -13.80 -0.50
C LEU A 62 15.04 -13.99 0.77
N ILE A 63 14.40 -14.36 1.88
CA ILE A 63 15.07 -14.52 3.16
C ILE A 63 15.85 -15.85 3.17
N PRO A 64 17.14 -15.84 3.57
CA PRO A 64 17.95 -17.05 3.70
C PRO A 64 17.27 -18.10 4.59
N LEU A 65 17.36 -19.37 4.21
CA LEU A 65 16.67 -20.48 4.89
C LEU A 65 16.94 -20.53 6.39
N GLU A 66 18.17 -20.20 6.81
CA GLU A 66 18.64 -20.23 8.19
C GLU A 66 17.88 -19.26 9.10
N VAL A 67 17.39 -18.14 8.56
CA VAL A 67 16.68 -17.08 9.30
C VAL A 67 15.28 -16.82 8.77
N ARG A 68 14.80 -17.63 7.81
CA ARG A 68 13.50 -17.44 7.15
C ARG A 68 12.35 -17.42 8.13
N ALA A 69 12.34 -18.34 9.09
CA ALA A 69 11.28 -18.39 10.11
C ALA A 69 11.19 -17.08 10.91
N LEU A 70 12.33 -16.55 11.36
CA LEU A 70 12.39 -15.29 12.09
C LEU A 70 11.99 -14.10 11.21
N GLY A 71 12.50 -14.03 9.99
CA GLY A 71 12.18 -12.97 9.04
C GLY A 71 10.70 -12.94 8.64
N THR A 72 10.10 -14.09 8.38
CA THR A 72 8.66 -14.22 8.09
C THR A 72 7.80 -13.84 9.29
N MET A 73 8.22 -14.19 10.51
CA MET A 73 7.55 -13.76 11.74
C MET A 73 7.58 -12.23 11.87
N LEU A 74 8.73 -11.59 11.67
CA LEU A 74 8.86 -10.13 11.72
C LEU A 74 8.02 -9.43 10.63
N ASN A 75 7.99 -9.97 9.41
CA ASN A 75 7.11 -9.48 8.34
C ASN A 75 5.64 -9.51 8.76
N THR A 76 5.21 -10.64 9.34
CA THR A 76 3.83 -10.84 9.79
C THR A 76 3.46 -9.90 10.93
N VAL A 77 4.32 -9.80 11.95
CA VAL A 77 4.12 -8.87 13.08
C VAL A 77 4.02 -7.43 12.58
N THR A 78 4.93 -7.00 11.71
CA THR A 78 4.90 -5.66 11.13
C THR A 78 3.59 -5.40 10.39
N CYS A 79 3.14 -6.34 9.55
CA CYS A 79 1.88 -6.23 8.81
C CYS A 79 0.68 -6.02 9.74
N TRP A 80 0.52 -6.88 10.75
CA TRP A 80 -0.61 -6.80 11.67
C TRP A 80 -0.53 -5.60 12.61
N SER A 81 0.66 -5.23 13.08
CA SER A 81 0.86 -4.02 13.89
C SER A 81 0.47 -2.77 13.11
N THR A 82 0.93 -2.63 11.86
CA THR A 82 0.55 -1.50 11.01
C THR A 82 -0.95 -1.52 10.70
N ASN A 83 -1.56 -2.70 10.50
CA ASN A 83 -3.00 -2.83 10.31
C ASN A 83 -3.79 -2.27 11.51
N ILE A 84 -3.41 -2.63 12.74
CA ILE A 84 -4.05 -2.13 13.97
C ILE A 84 -3.90 -0.61 14.08
N ILE A 85 -2.71 -0.06 13.77
CA ILE A 85 -2.47 1.38 13.79
C ILE A 85 -3.38 2.08 12.78
N ILE A 86 -3.48 1.57 11.55
CA ILE A 86 -4.36 2.17 10.53
C ILE A 86 -5.83 2.07 10.95
N ALA A 87 -6.28 0.91 11.41
CA ALA A 87 -7.67 0.72 11.83
C ALA A 87 -8.09 1.66 12.99
N SER A 88 -7.21 1.85 13.98
CA SER A 88 -7.46 2.75 15.11
C SER A 88 -7.37 4.24 14.75
N THR A 89 -6.47 4.61 13.84
CA THR A 89 -6.28 6.01 13.44
C THR A 89 -7.28 6.47 12.40
N PHE A 90 -7.72 5.60 11.48
CA PHE A 90 -8.56 5.95 10.34
C PHE A 90 -9.86 6.66 10.77
N LEU A 91 -10.62 6.08 11.69
CA LEU A 91 -11.89 6.66 12.13
C LEU A 91 -11.68 8.00 12.85
N SER A 92 -10.62 8.11 13.64
CA SER A 92 -10.24 9.36 14.32
C SER A 92 -9.85 10.45 13.32
N MET A 93 -9.13 10.10 12.26
CA MET A 93 -8.72 11.02 11.21
C MET A 93 -9.90 11.49 10.34
N MET A 94 -10.83 10.58 10.05
CA MET A 94 -12.08 10.89 9.32
C MET A 94 -12.93 11.93 10.07
N LYS A 95 -13.02 11.84 11.40
CA LYS A 95 -13.77 12.79 12.25
C LYS A 95 -13.07 14.14 12.43
N ASN A 96 -11.74 14.14 12.60
CA ASN A 96 -11.01 15.35 12.99
C ASN A 96 -10.54 16.22 11.80
N TRP A 97 -10.28 15.65 10.62
CA TRP A 97 -9.68 16.39 9.50
C TRP A 97 -10.67 16.66 8.37
N THR A 98 -11.19 15.61 7.75
CA THR A 98 -12.18 15.53 6.66
C THR A 98 -11.90 14.23 5.90
N PRO A 99 -12.88 13.60 5.23
CA PRO A 99 -12.64 12.43 4.40
C PRO A 99 -11.56 12.66 3.33
N SER A 100 -11.61 13.80 2.63
CA SER A 100 -10.60 14.16 1.62
C SER A 100 -9.18 14.25 2.21
N GLY A 101 -9.04 14.81 3.42
CA GLY A 101 -7.75 14.91 4.10
C GLY A 101 -7.20 13.54 4.53
N ALA A 102 -8.07 12.65 5.01
CA ALA A 102 -7.69 11.29 5.41
C ALA A 102 -7.17 10.47 4.21
N PHE A 103 -7.93 10.43 3.11
CA PHE A 103 -7.50 9.73 1.88
C PHE A 103 -6.23 10.37 1.27
N GLY A 104 -6.09 11.70 1.33
CA GLY A 104 -4.87 12.39 0.90
C GLY A 104 -3.62 11.98 1.70
N PHE A 105 -3.75 11.87 3.03
CA PHE A 105 -2.65 11.42 3.89
C PHE A 105 -2.20 9.98 3.55
N TYR A 106 -3.15 9.05 3.43
CA TYR A 106 -2.81 7.66 3.04
C TYR A 106 -2.24 7.57 1.63
N THR A 107 -2.68 8.43 0.71
CA THR A 107 -2.08 8.55 -0.62
C THR A 107 -0.59 8.91 -0.53
N GLY A 108 -0.24 9.89 0.31
CA GLY A 108 1.15 10.26 0.57
C GLY A 108 1.99 9.11 1.12
N MET A 109 1.44 8.36 2.09
CA MET A 109 2.08 7.15 2.62
C MET A 109 2.31 6.09 1.54
N CYS A 110 1.32 5.83 0.68
CA CYS A 110 1.47 4.92 -0.45
C CYS A 110 2.52 5.40 -1.45
N PHE A 111 2.64 6.71 -1.69
CA PHE A 111 3.65 7.28 -2.57
C PHE A 111 5.07 7.11 -2.01
N VAL A 112 5.28 7.35 -0.71
CA VAL A 112 6.57 7.08 -0.04
C VAL A 112 6.92 5.60 -0.12
N GLY A 113 5.95 4.70 0.13
CA GLY A 113 6.15 3.26 -0.03
C GLY A 113 6.52 2.86 -1.45
N TRP A 114 5.90 3.47 -2.46
CA TRP A 114 6.23 3.25 -3.86
C TRP A 114 7.66 3.69 -4.20
N LEU A 115 8.11 4.84 -3.70
CA LEU A 115 9.50 5.27 -3.83
C LEU A 115 10.45 4.26 -3.16
N PHE A 116 10.10 3.77 -1.98
CA PHE A 116 10.92 2.79 -1.27
C PHE A 116 11.09 1.50 -2.09
N VAL A 117 10.02 1.00 -2.72
CA VAL A 117 10.10 -0.16 -3.61
C VAL A 117 11.04 0.10 -4.78
N ILE A 118 10.97 1.27 -5.43
CA ILE A 118 11.83 1.58 -6.59
C ILE A 118 13.31 1.61 -6.23
N PHE A 119 13.66 2.15 -5.06
CA PHE A 119 15.05 2.40 -4.68
C PHE A 119 15.67 1.27 -3.86
N PHE A 120 14.88 0.50 -3.11
CA PHE A 120 15.39 -0.46 -2.12
C PHE A 120 14.92 -1.90 -2.33
N TYR A 121 13.91 -2.16 -3.17
CA TYR A 121 13.43 -3.52 -3.42
C TYR A 121 14.13 -4.14 -4.64
N PRO A 122 14.97 -5.17 -4.47
CA PRO A 122 15.58 -5.86 -5.58
C PRO A 122 14.57 -6.80 -6.26
N GLU A 123 14.48 -6.72 -7.58
CA GLU A 123 13.67 -7.65 -8.37
C GLU A 123 14.44 -8.95 -8.56
N CYS A 124 13.95 -10.03 -7.96
CA CYS A 124 14.58 -11.36 -7.93
C CYS A 124 13.78 -12.43 -8.69
N LYS A 125 12.73 -12.04 -9.43
CA LYS A 125 11.90 -12.98 -10.19
C LYS A 125 12.71 -13.83 -11.16
N GLY A 126 12.53 -15.15 -11.07
CA GLY A 126 13.13 -16.13 -11.98
C GLY A 126 14.61 -16.43 -11.72
N MET A 127 15.18 -15.91 -10.63
CA MET A 127 16.57 -16.19 -10.23
C MET A 127 16.67 -17.53 -9.47
N PRO A 128 17.75 -18.31 -9.66
CA PRO A 128 18.07 -19.41 -8.77
C PRO A 128 18.38 -18.88 -7.35
N LEU A 129 18.14 -19.68 -6.32
CA LEU A 129 18.28 -19.28 -4.91
C LEU A 129 19.69 -18.77 -4.58
N GLU A 130 20.70 -19.32 -5.25
CA GLU A 130 22.10 -18.94 -5.14
C GLU A 130 22.33 -17.50 -5.63
N ALA A 131 21.70 -17.11 -6.73
CA ALA A 131 21.79 -15.75 -7.28
C ALA A 131 21.04 -14.74 -6.39
N VAL A 132 19.91 -15.13 -5.78
CA VAL A 132 19.19 -14.27 -4.83
C VAL A 132 20.06 -13.95 -3.60
N ARG A 133 20.83 -14.93 -3.11
CA ARG A 133 21.79 -14.70 -2.01
C ARG A 133 22.88 -13.71 -2.40
N GLU A 134 23.37 -13.78 -3.64
CA GLU A 134 24.38 -12.85 -4.15
C GLU A 134 23.82 -11.43 -4.35
N VAL A 135 22.54 -11.30 -4.72
CA VAL A 135 21.85 -9.99 -4.78
C VAL A 135 21.83 -9.33 -3.40
N ILE A 136 21.50 -10.08 -2.35
CA ILE A 136 21.38 -9.58 -0.98
C ILE A 136 22.77 -9.32 -0.35
N SER A 137 23.82 -10.01 -0.78
CA SER A 137 25.18 -9.73 -0.30
C SER A 137 25.71 -8.37 -0.77
N HIS A 138 25.16 -7.82 -1.87
CA HIS A 138 25.46 -6.48 -2.39
C HIS A 138 24.59 -5.37 -1.76
N GLY A 139 24.21 -5.51 -0.49
CA GLY A 139 23.39 -4.53 0.25
C GLY A 139 21.92 -4.61 -0.18
N PHE A 140 21.37 -3.52 -0.73
CA PHE A 140 19.98 -3.53 -1.23
C PHE A 140 19.82 -4.28 -2.57
N GLY A 141 20.91 -4.60 -3.26
CA GLY A 141 20.90 -5.47 -4.45
C GLY A 141 20.18 -4.92 -5.70
N VAL A 142 19.52 -3.76 -5.63
CA VAL A 142 18.66 -3.21 -6.70
C VAL A 142 19.41 -3.00 -8.02
N GLY A 143 20.66 -2.51 -7.96
CA GLY A 143 21.48 -2.33 -9.15
C GLY A 143 22.01 -3.64 -9.74
N TYR A 144 22.28 -4.63 -8.87
CA TYR A 144 22.79 -5.94 -9.28
C TYR A 144 21.68 -6.79 -9.91
N SER A 145 20.51 -6.81 -9.29
CA SER A 145 19.36 -7.56 -9.77
C SER A 145 18.90 -7.07 -11.16
N LYS A 146 18.96 -5.75 -11.41
CA LYS A 146 18.69 -5.14 -12.73
C LYS A 146 19.67 -5.56 -13.83
N LYS A 147 20.92 -5.89 -13.49
CA LYS A 147 21.91 -6.37 -14.47
C LYS A 147 21.64 -7.82 -14.86
N TRP A 148 21.15 -8.63 -13.93
CA TRP A 148 20.82 -10.03 -14.17
C TRP A 148 19.59 -10.20 -15.07
N GLN A 149 18.70 -9.20 -15.09
CA GLN A 149 17.51 -9.19 -15.94
C GLN A 149 17.73 -8.63 -17.36
N LYS A 150 18.94 -8.23 -17.70
CA LYS A 150 19.33 -7.80 -19.06
C LYS A 150 19.96 -8.95 -19.83
#